data_AF-A0A7R9JMX0-F1
#
_entry.id   AF-A0A7R9JMX0-F1
#
_cell.length_a   1.000
_cell.length_b   1.000
_cell.length_c   1.000
_cell.angle_alpha   90.00
_cell.angle_beta   90.00
_cell.angle_gamma   90.00
#
_symmetry.space_group_name_H-M   'P 1'
#
loop_
_entity.id
_entity.type
_entity.pdbx_description
1 polymer ?
#
loop_
_entity_poly.entity_id
_entity_poly.type
_entity_poly.pdbx_seq_one_letter_code
_entity_poly.pdbx_strand_id
1 'polypeptide(L)'
;MAPTAPMLHTSMTMLANALVVLSSTAEDGEIEVRISVKWWLTFNEPIVFSYGYSVGFGFAPAVDAPGVGNYLASATILKAHARAYHLYDDEFRAEQNGRVSITLNCDWSEPKTDSDEDKAAALRANQFTLGIYAHPIYSAEGDYPAIIKEQVMNLSLAEGRTRSRLPELGEEWVNYIRGTHDFFSLNHYGTTLTTSSTNGTTKFGLSDAKILQETDPNWAINGTLIEPWGLRTILNWVKEEYNNPPVMINENGLWETSKELQDNNRITYYKLYLNELLKAINEDNCTVIGYTAWSLIDTLEWAAGYS
;
A
#
# COMPACT_ATOMS: atom_id res chain seq x y z
N MET A 1 -34.44 -15.04 -12.66
CA MET A 1 -33.39 -15.90 -12.10
C MET A 1 -32.06 -15.29 -12.52
N ALA A 2 -31.21 -14.87 -11.57
CA ALA A 2 -29.90 -14.32 -11.89
C ALA A 2 -28.88 -15.45 -12.10
N PRO A 3 -27.91 -15.34 -13.02
CA PRO A 3 -26.83 -16.31 -13.14
C PRO A 3 -25.92 -16.21 -11.91
N THR A 4 -25.72 -17.33 -11.21
CA THR A 4 -24.78 -17.45 -10.10
C THR A 4 -23.34 -17.29 -10.58
N ALA A 5 -22.55 -16.46 -9.89
CA ALA A 5 -21.20 -16.09 -10.31
C ALA A 5 -20.19 -17.25 -10.21
N PRO A 6 -19.57 -17.69 -11.33
CA PRO A 6 -18.51 -18.71 -11.29
C PRO A 6 -17.13 -18.14 -10.90
N MET A 7 -16.90 -16.84 -11.12
CA MET A 7 -15.56 -16.24 -11.04
C MET A 7 -14.94 -16.21 -9.62
N LEU A 8 -15.76 -16.15 -8.57
CA LEU A 8 -15.28 -16.17 -7.18
C LEU A 8 -14.56 -17.47 -6.82
N HIS A 9 -14.97 -18.60 -7.43
CA HIS A 9 -14.36 -19.89 -7.15
C HIS A 9 -12.96 -20.01 -7.78
N THR A 10 -12.77 -19.45 -8.98
CA THR A 10 -11.51 -19.54 -9.75
C THR A 10 -10.37 -18.76 -9.10
N SER A 11 -10.65 -17.59 -8.51
CA SER A 11 -9.62 -16.77 -7.85
C SER A 11 -9.09 -17.40 -6.57
N MET A 12 -9.94 -18.07 -5.79
CA MET A 12 -9.51 -18.84 -4.61
C MET A 12 -8.68 -20.06 -5.02
N THR A 13 -9.02 -20.74 -6.11
CA THR A 13 -8.18 -21.84 -6.65
C THR A 13 -6.80 -21.36 -7.12
N MET A 14 -6.66 -20.14 -7.64
CA MET A 14 -5.32 -19.59 -7.94
C MET A 14 -4.47 -19.33 -6.70
N LEU A 15 -5.06 -18.79 -5.63
CA LEU A 15 -4.36 -18.57 -4.36
C LEU A 15 -3.96 -19.89 -3.71
N ALA A 16 -4.89 -20.85 -3.62
CA ALA A 16 -4.59 -22.20 -3.13
C ALA A 16 -3.50 -22.89 -3.97
N ASN A 17 -3.57 -22.80 -5.30
CA ASN A 17 -2.53 -23.37 -6.16
C ASN A 17 -1.18 -22.70 -5.94
N ALA A 18 -1.11 -21.35 -5.91
CA ALA A 18 0.14 -20.62 -5.64
C ALA A 18 0.78 -21.03 -4.31
N LEU A 19 -0.04 -21.33 -3.30
CA LEU A 19 0.39 -21.76 -1.98
C LEU A 19 0.76 -23.26 -1.86
N VAL A 20 0.43 -24.05 -2.89
CA VAL A 20 0.58 -25.52 -2.95
C VAL A 20 1.58 -25.98 -4.03
N VAL A 21 2.17 -25.08 -4.84
CA VAL A 21 3.18 -25.47 -5.83
C VAL A 21 4.48 -25.93 -5.15
N LEU A 22 4.57 -27.23 -4.79
CA LEU A 22 5.62 -28.19 -5.19
C LEU A 22 5.61 -29.47 -4.31
N SER A 23 4.55 -30.27 -4.45
CA SER A 23 4.55 -31.73 -4.24
C SER A 23 3.41 -32.33 -5.08
N SER A 24 3.43 -33.54 -5.65
CA SER A 24 4.41 -34.66 -5.74
C SER A 24 4.17 -35.37 -7.10
N THR A 25 4.87 -36.40 -7.59
CA THR A 25 5.75 -37.45 -7.02
C THR A 25 6.99 -37.70 -7.90
N ALA A 26 7.94 -38.56 -7.47
CA ALA A 26 9.10 -38.98 -8.26
C ALA A 26 9.12 -40.50 -8.53
N GLU A 27 9.40 -40.90 -9.77
CA GLU A 27 10.00 -42.21 -10.12
C GLU A 27 11.06 -42.10 -11.24
N ASP A 28 10.98 -41.11 -12.16
CA ASP A 28 11.76 -41.08 -13.42
C ASP A 28 12.93 -40.07 -13.52
N GLY A 29 13.43 -39.53 -12.41
CA GLY A 29 14.73 -38.82 -12.40
C GLY A 29 14.76 -37.35 -12.86
N GLU A 30 13.64 -36.63 -12.79
CA GLU A 30 13.63 -35.17 -12.96
C GLU A 30 14.16 -34.41 -11.71
N ILE A 31 14.60 -33.17 -11.93
CA ILE A 31 15.17 -32.31 -10.87
C ILE A 31 14.05 -31.84 -9.92
N GLU A 32 14.08 -32.33 -8.68
CA GLU A 32 13.19 -31.89 -7.62
C GLU A 32 13.54 -30.46 -7.15
N VAL A 33 12.89 -29.45 -7.73
CA VAL A 33 12.90 -28.09 -7.18
C VAL A 33 11.85 -28.03 -6.08
N ARG A 34 12.25 -27.96 -4.80
CA ARG A 34 11.34 -27.58 -3.69
C ARG A 34 11.45 -26.09 -3.42
N ILE A 35 10.46 -25.31 -3.84
CA ILE A 35 10.38 -23.89 -3.44
C ILE A 35 9.66 -23.82 -2.09
N SER A 36 10.42 -23.74 -1.00
CA SER A 36 9.89 -23.58 0.35
C SER A 36 9.59 -22.11 0.67
N VAL A 37 8.59 -21.51 0.03
CA VAL A 37 8.17 -20.13 0.33
C VAL A 37 7.68 -20.02 1.78
N LYS A 38 8.20 -19.04 2.52
CA LYS A 38 7.83 -18.73 3.93
C LYS A 38 7.35 -17.30 4.14
N TRP A 39 7.32 -16.48 3.09
CA TRP A 39 6.93 -15.08 3.13
C TRP A 39 5.99 -14.81 1.97
N TRP A 40 4.76 -14.43 2.28
CA TRP A 40 3.68 -14.24 1.32
C TRP A 40 3.13 -12.83 1.42
N LEU A 41 2.88 -12.22 0.27
CA LEU A 41 2.22 -10.93 0.12
C LEU A 41 0.98 -11.18 -0.73
N THR A 42 -0.18 -10.90 -0.16
CA THR A 42 -1.49 -11.18 -0.79
C THR A 42 -1.79 -10.22 -1.95
N PHE A 43 -1.45 -8.94 -1.77
CA PHE A 43 -1.55 -7.90 -2.80
C PHE A 43 -0.36 -6.95 -2.69
N ASN A 44 0.01 -6.34 -3.82
CA ASN A 44 0.93 -5.22 -3.88
C ASN A 44 0.14 -3.92 -4.12
N GLU A 45 0.49 -2.86 -3.41
CA GLU A 45 0.00 -1.49 -3.61
C GLU A 45 -1.52 -1.35 -3.83
N PRO A 46 -2.36 -1.72 -2.83
CA PRO A 46 -3.79 -1.75 -3.02
C PRO A 46 -4.41 -0.34 -3.23
N ILE A 47 -3.73 0.77 -2.93
CA ILE A 47 -4.23 2.09 -3.37
C ILE A 47 -4.06 2.25 -4.89
N VAL A 48 -2.94 1.77 -5.46
CA VAL A 48 -2.57 1.97 -6.86
C VAL A 48 -3.46 1.16 -7.81
N PHE A 49 -3.71 -0.12 -7.54
CA PHE A 49 -4.67 -0.88 -8.37
C PHE A 49 -6.08 -0.24 -8.33
N SER A 50 -6.47 0.39 -7.20
CA SER A 50 -7.79 0.99 -7.03
C SER A 50 -8.00 2.20 -7.94
N TYR A 51 -6.90 2.87 -8.35
CA TYR A 51 -6.92 3.94 -9.34
C TYR A 51 -7.36 3.46 -10.73
N GLY A 52 -7.13 2.17 -11.06
CA GLY A 52 -7.68 1.52 -12.25
C GLY A 52 -9.22 1.48 -12.29
N TYR A 53 -9.87 1.79 -11.16
CA TYR A 53 -11.32 1.96 -11.01
C TYR A 53 -11.71 3.40 -10.65
N SER A 54 -10.83 4.39 -10.84
CA SER A 54 -11.08 5.79 -10.47
C SER A 54 -10.96 6.79 -11.62
N VAL A 55 -10.02 6.65 -12.55
CA VAL A 55 -9.63 7.77 -13.43
C VAL A 55 -9.81 7.52 -14.93
N GLY A 56 -10.16 6.30 -15.36
CA GLY A 56 -10.32 6.00 -16.78
C GLY A 56 -9.02 5.92 -17.61
N PHE A 57 -7.84 6.08 -17.01
CA PHE A 57 -6.54 5.97 -17.69
C PHE A 57 -5.40 5.60 -16.73
N GLY A 58 -4.20 5.32 -17.26
CA GLY A 58 -2.98 5.05 -16.50
C GLY A 58 -2.88 3.63 -15.95
N PHE A 59 -3.86 3.20 -15.15
CA PHE A 59 -3.90 1.88 -14.53
C PHE A 59 -5.03 1.02 -15.10
N ALA A 60 -4.76 -0.26 -15.39
CA ALA A 60 -5.79 -1.21 -15.79
C ALA A 60 -6.75 -1.49 -14.62
N PRO A 61 -8.06 -1.72 -14.85
CA PRO A 61 -8.75 -1.83 -16.15
C PRO A 61 -9.17 -0.50 -16.78
N ALA A 62 -8.69 0.65 -16.29
CA ALA A 62 -8.99 1.99 -16.80
C ALA A 62 -10.49 2.32 -16.82
N VAL A 63 -11.18 2.04 -15.71
CA VAL A 63 -12.59 2.41 -15.51
C VAL A 63 -12.67 3.82 -14.90
N ASP A 64 -13.48 4.68 -15.52
CA ASP A 64 -13.80 6.03 -15.03
C ASP A 64 -14.98 5.98 -14.04
N ALA A 65 -14.66 5.84 -12.75
CA ALA A 65 -15.63 5.80 -11.66
C ALA A 65 -15.10 6.48 -10.38
N PRO A 66 -14.65 7.75 -10.45
CA PRO A 66 -13.94 8.42 -9.37
C PRO A 66 -14.76 8.51 -8.08
N GLY A 67 -14.10 8.21 -6.95
CA GLY A 67 -14.71 8.28 -5.63
C GLY A 67 -15.84 7.26 -5.41
N VAL A 68 -15.97 6.22 -6.25
CA VAL A 68 -16.95 5.13 -6.09
C VAL A 68 -16.31 3.78 -6.44
N GLY A 69 -15.74 3.66 -7.65
CA GLY A 69 -15.13 2.42 -8.13
C GLY A 69 -13.90 2.03 -7.33
N ASN A 70 -13.03 3.00 -7.01
CA ASN A 70 -11.89 2.81 -6.11
C ASN A 70 -12.34 2.31 -4.73
N TYR A 71 -13.35 2.90 -4.09
CA TYR A 71 -13.79 2.46 -2.76
C TYR A 71 -14.43 1.07 -2.77
N LEU A 72 -15.19 0.71 -3.82
CA LEU A 72 -15.69 -0.64 -4.00
C LEU A 72 -14.55 -1.65 -4.21
N ALA A 73 -13.51 -1.25 -4.93
CA ALA A 73 -12.30 -2.05 -5.14
C ALA A 73 -11.52 -2.23 -3.82
N SER A 74 -11.31 -1.17 -3.04
CA SER A 74 -10.68 -1.20 -1.71
C SER A 74 -11.40 -2.12 -0.73
N ALA A 75 -12.72 -1.98 -0.62
CA ALA A 75 -13.55 -2.84 0.22
C ALA A 75 -13.51 -4.31 -0.23
N THR A 76 -13.35 -4.57 -1.53
CA THR A 76 -13.21 -5.93 -2.06
C THR A 76 -11.84 -6.53 -1.74
N ILE A 77 -10.75 -5.76 -1.89
CA ILE A 77 -9.40 -6.23 -1.56
C ILE A 77 -9.25 -6.53 -0.07
N LEU A 78 -9.72 -5.67 0.83
CA LEU A 78 -9.65 -5.93 2.27
C LEU A 78 -10.29 -7.29 2.63
N LYS A 79 -11.46 -7.57 2.04
CA LYS A 79 -12.20 -8.83 2.24
C LYS A 79 -11.50 -10.03 1.59
N ALA A 80 -10.82 -9.84 0.46
CA ALA A 80 -10.05 -10.88 -0.21
C ALA A 80 -8.73 -11.20 0.54
N HIS A 81 -8.03 -10.17 1.03
CA HIS A 81 -6.83 -10.27 1.86
C HIS A 81 -7.12 -11.06 3.14
N ALA A 82 -8.14 -10.65 3.89
CA ALA A 82 -8.53 -11.35 5.11
C ALA A 82 -8.85 -12.83 4.85
N ARG A 83 -9.61 -13.13 3.79
CA ARG A 83 -9.90 -14.53 3.40
C ARG A 83 -8.64 -15.33 3.03
N ALA A 84 -7.67 -14.71 2.34
CA ALA A 84 -6.42 -15.36 2.01
C ALA A 84 -5.54 -15.60 3.26
N TYR A 85 -5.56 -14.68 4.22
CA TYR A 85 -4.88 -14.84 5.51
C TYR A 85 -5.49 -15.97 6.35
N HIS A 86 -6.82 -15.97 6.54
CA HIS A 86 -7.50 -17.03 7.30
C HIS A 86 -7.35 -18.41 6.61
N LEU A 87 -7.41 -18.47 5.27
CA LEU A 87 -7.09 -19.69 4.53
C LEU A 87 -5.66 -20.19 4.83
N TYR A 88 -4.67 -19.29 4.91
CA TYR A 88 -3.32 -19.64 5.30
C TYR A 88 -3.26 -20.19 6.74
N ASP A 89 -3.94 -19.50 7.67
CA ASP A 89 -3.98 -19.85 9.10
C ASP A 89 -4.60 -21.24 9.33
N ASP A 90 -5.78 -21.46 8.75
CA ASP A 90 -6.61 -22.66 8.90
C ASP A 90 -6.00 -23.90 8.22
N GLU A 91 -5.51 -23.78 6.98
CA GLU A 91 -5.12 -24.94 6.16
C GLU A 91 -3.60 -25.16 6.05
N PHE A 92 -2.76 -24.13 6.20
CA PHE A 92 -1.34 -24.21 5.79
C PHE A 92 -0.32 -23.85 6.87
N ARG A 93 -0.66 -22.96 7.82
CA ARG A 93 0.33 -22.41 8.77
C ARG A 93 0.95 -23.48 9.66
N ALA A 94 0.18 -24.48 10.07
CA ALA A 94 0.66 -25.56 10.94
C ALA A 94 1.81 -26.39 10.32
N GLU A 95 1.78 -26.61 9.00
CA GLU A 95 2.81 -27.37 8.28
C GLU A 95 3.88 -26.47 7.67
N GLN A 96 3.47 -25.34 7.10
CA GLN A 96 4.37 -24.44 6.39
C GLN A 96 5.13 -23.50 7.32
N ASN A 97 4.55 -23.08 8.45
CA ASN A 97 5.15 -22.13 9.39
C ASN A 97 5.75 -20.87 8.70
N GLY A 98 5.02 -20.33 7.72
CA GLY A 98 5.35 -19.09 7.03
C GLY A 98 4.58 -17.89 7.58
N ARG A 99 4.75 -16.75 6.91
CA ARG A 99 4.19 -15.44 7.25
C ARG A 99 3.45 -14.84 6.06
N VAL A 100 2.34 -14.18 6.31
CA VAL A 100 1.44 -13.56 5.34
C VAL A 100 1.21 -12.10 5.70
N SER A 101 1.23 -11.22 4.70
CA SER A 101 0.86 -9.81 4.84
C SER A 101 0.28 -9.26 3.51
N ILE A 102 0.16 -7.94 3.44
CA ILE A 102 -0.24 -7.16 2.27
C ILE A 102 0.65 -5.92 2.19
N THR A 103 1.26 -5.70 1.02
CA THR A 103 2.14 -4.55 0.81
C THR A 103 1.32 -3.30 0.60
N LEU A 104 1.46 -2.34 1.50
CA LEU A 104 0.84 -1.03 1.37
C LEU A 104 1.87 -0.01 0.92
N ASN A 105 1.49 0.94 0.08
CA ASN A 105 2.39 1.97 -0.41
C ASN A 105 1.98 3.35 0.10
N CYS A 106 2.96 4.17 0.46
CA CYS A 106 2.72 5.54 0.87
C CYS A 106 3.99 6.37 0.76
N ASP A 107 3.97 7.37 -0.13
CA ASP A 107 4.85 8.51 -0.01
C ASP A 107 4.39 9.36 1.17
N TRP A 108 5.33 9.89 1.96
CA TRP A 108 4.96 10.64 3.15
C TRP A 108 4.33 11.98 2.75
N SER A 109 3.20 12.33 3.38
CA SER A 109 2.59 13.65 3.25
C SER A 109 3.01 14.50 4.45
N GLU A 110 3.91 15.44 4.24
CA GLU A 110 4.36 16.43 5.21
C GLU A 110 3.51 17.70 5.09
N PRO A 111 3.11 18.38 6.19
CA PRO A 111 2.43 19.67 6.09
C PRO A 111 3.32 20.74 5.46
N LYS A 112 2.79 21.50 4.49
CA LYS A 112 3.55 22.60 3.85
C LYS A 112 3.92 23.74 4.81
N THR A 113 3.11 23.96 5.83
CA THR A 113 3.35 24.96 6.88
C THR A 113 3.03 24.40 8.26
N ASP A 114 3.54 25.05 9.31
CA ASP A 114 3.23 24.72 10.69
C ASP A 114 1.76 24.98 11.12
N SER A 115 0.88 25.37 10.19
CA SER A 115 -0.53 25.63 10.49
C SER A 115 -1.30 24.35 10.81
N ASP A 116 -2.31 24.47 11.69
CA ASP A 116 -3.20 23.35 12.02
C ASP A 116 -3.98 22.84 10.80
N GLU A 117 -4.25 23.72 9.82
CA GLU A 117 -4.93 23.36 8.57
C GLU A 117 -4.06 22.45 7.68
N ASP A 118 -2.78 22.78 7.49
CA ASP A 118 -1.87 21.95 6.70
C ASP A 118 -1.51 20.65 7.46
N LYS A 119 -1.37 20.70 8.78
CA LYS A 119 -1.19 19.49 9.62
C LYS A 119 -2.39 18.54 9.50
N ALA A 120 -3.61 19.07 9.55
CA ALA A 120 -4.81 18.28 9.31
C ALA A 120 -4.90 17.77 7.85
N ALA A 121 -4.39 18.52 6.87
CA ALA A 121 -4.35 18.11 5.47
C ALA A 121 -3.36 16.96 5.22
N ALA A 122 -2.14 17.07 5.76
CA ALA A 122 -1.13 16.02 5.75
C ALA A 122 -1.65 14.72 6.39
N LEU A 123 -2.27 14.82 7.58
CA LEU A 123 -2.91 13.67 8.23
C LEU A 123 -4.02 13.05 7.37
N ARG A 124 -4.88 13.87 6.74
CA ARG A 124 -5.88 13.36 5.78
C ARG A 124 -5.22 12.62 4.62
N ALA A 125 -4.18 13.18 4.00
CA ALA A 125 -3.51 12.55 2.86
C ALA A 125 -2.87 11.19 3.22
N ASN A 126 -2.17 11.11 4.36
CA ASN A 126 -1.58 9.87 4.87
C ASN A 126 -2.67 8.83 5.20
N GLN A 127 -3.78 9.23 5.83
CA GLN A 127 -4.90 8.33 6.12
C GLN A 127 -5.62 7.86 4.84
N PHE A 128 -5.89 8.74 3.88
CA PHE A 128 -6.52 8.37 2.60
C PHE A 128 -5.63 7.49 1.69
N THR A 129 -4.31 7.46 1.92
CA THR A 129 -3.36 6.65 1.14
C THR A 129 -3.01 5.34 1.85
N LEU A 130 -2.43 5.42 3.05
CA LEU A 130 -2.01 4.28 3.85
C LEU A 130 -3.13 3.77 4.76
N GLY A 131 -3.72 4.68 5.54
CA GLY A 131 -4.73 4.36 6.58
C GLY A 131 -5.98 3.64 6.07
N ILE A 132 -6.42 3.91 4.85
CA ILE A 132 -7.59 3.27 4.24
C ILE A 132 -7.45 1.75 4.10
N TYR A 133 -6.21 1.24 4.08
CA TYR A 133 -5.91 -0.20 4.17
C TYR A 133 -5.28 -0.57 5.51
N ALA A 134 -4.37 0.26 6.02
CA ALA A 134 -3.62 -0.04 7.21
C ALA A 134 -4.50 -0.10 8.47
N HIS A 135 -5.42 0.84 8.65
CA HIS A 135 -6.29 0.88 9.83
C HIS A 135 -7.25 -0.32 9.90
N PRO A 136 -7.95 -0.74 8.82
CA PRO A 136 -8.76 -1.97 8.85
C PRO A 136 -8.00 -3.25 9.26
N ILE A 137 -6.70 -3.33 8.95
CA ILE A 137 -5.89 -4.55 9.12
C ILE A 137 -5.08 -4.51 10.42
N TYR A 138 -4.34 -3.43 10.69
CA TYR A 138 -3.31 -3.34 11.73
C TYR A 138 -3.74 -2.58 13.00
N SER A 139 -4.84 -1.82 13.00
CA SER A 139 -5.34 -1.17 14.22
C SER A 139 -6.03 -2.18 15.14
N ALA A 140 -6.11 -1.87 16.44
CA ALA A 140 -6.82 -2.70 17.41
C ALA A 140 -8.35 -2.65 17.20
N GLU A 141 -8.83 -1.50 16.73
CA GLU A 141 -10.22 -1.19 16.45
C GLU A 141 -10.72 -1.93 15.20
N GLY A 142 -9.89 -1.93 14.14
CA GLY A 142 -10.28 -2.26 12.77
C GLY A 142 -11.08 -1.14 12.10
N ASP A 143 -11.80 -1.48 11.03
CA ASP A 143 -12.59 -0.56 10.21
C ASP A 143 -11.77 0.55 9.52
N TYR A 144 -12.41 1.34 8.64
CA TYR A 144 -11.78 2.52 8.06
C TYR A 144 -11.55 3.63 9.11
N PRO A 145 -10.49 4.45 8.96
CA PRO A 145 -10.23 5.59 9.83
C PRO A 145 -11.44 6.54 9.86
N ALA A 146 -11.79 7.06 11.04
CA ALA A 146 -12.94 7.96 11.23
C ALA A 146 -12.89 9.17 10.29
N ILE A 147 -11.70 9.76 10.12
CA ILE A 147 -11.47 10.92 9.25
C ILE A 147 -11.83 10.66 7.77
N ILE A 148 -11.69 9.42 7.27
CA ILE A 148 -12.12 9.06 5.90
C ILE A 148 -13.65 8.90 5.87
N LYS A 149 -14.21 8.17 6.84
CA LYS A 149 -15.66 7.91 6.91
C LYS A 149 -16.46 9.21 6.98
N GLU A 150 -16.06 10.14 7.84
CA GLU A 150 -16.70 11.45 7.99
C GLU A 150 -16.54 12.32 6.74
N GLN A 151 -15.32 12.43 6.22
CA GLN A 151 -15.03 13.24 5.02
C GLN A 151 -15.84 12.75 3.80
N VAL A 152 -15.82 11.44 3.51
CA VAL A 152 -16.54 10.88 2.35
C VAL A 152 -18.05 10.92 2.57
N MET A 153 -18.55 10.73 3.79
CA MET A 153 -19.99 10.90 4.08
C MET A 153 -20.43 12.36 3.83
N ASN A 154 -19.70 13.34 4.37
CA ASN A 154 -20.02 14.76 4.21
C ASN A 154 -20.03 15.19 2.73
N LEU A 155 -19.05 14.73 1.94
CA LEU A 155 -19.01 14.97 0.50
C LEU A 155 -20.15 14.26 -0.24
N SER A 156 -20.48 13.02 0.14
CA SER A 156 -21.61 12.27 -0.44
C SER A 156 -22.94 12.98 -0.21
N LEU A 157 -23.17 13.52 0.99
CA LEU A 157 -24.35 14.31 1.34
C LEU A 157 -24.39 15.64 0.57
N ALA A 158 -23.26 16.34 0.44
CA ALA A 158 -23.15 17.57 -0.36
C ALA A 158 -23.42 17.34 -1.85
N GLU A 159 -23.12 16.14 -2.36
CA GLU A 159 -23.46 15.69 -3.72
C GLU A 159 -24.90 15.15 -3.83
N GLY A 160 -25.73 15.28 -2.79
CA GLY A 160 -27.14 14.89 -2.80
C GLY A 160 -27.40 13.38 -2.70
N ARG A 161 -26.41 12.57 -2.31
CA ARG A 161 -26.61 11.13 -2.05
C ARG A 161 -27.21 10.90 -0.66
N THR A 162 -28.03 9.87 -0.53
CA THR A 162 -28.60 9.41 0.75
C THR A 162 -27.71 8.46 1.53
N ARG A 163 -26.52 8.12 1.00
CA ARG A 163 -25.53 7.21 1.60
C ARG A 163 -24.12 7.62 1.21
N SER A 164 -23.15 7.23 2.02
CA SER A 164 -21.73 7.40 1.71
C SER A 164 -21.35 6.68 0.40
N ARG A 165 -20.38 7.25 -0.32
CA ARG A 165 -19.70 6.59 -1.45
C ARG A 165 -18.67 5.55 -0.99
N LEU A 166 -18.12 5.70 0.21
CA LEU A 166 -17.30 4.68 0.88
C LEU A 166 -18.23 3.58 1.43
N PRO A 167 -18.08 2.30 1.00
CA PRO A 167 -18.88 1.21 1.55
C PRO A 167 -18.60 1.01 3.04
N GLU A 168 -19.65 0.78 3.82
CA GLU A 168 -19.49 0.27 5.19
C GLU A 168 -18.97 -1.17 5.13
N LEU A 169 -17.95 -1.51 5.93
CA LEU A 169 -17.48 -2.89 6.03
C LEU A 169 -18.53 -3.76 6.75
N GLY A 170 -19.11 -3.23 7.82
CA GLY A 170 -20.00 -3.94 8.74
C GLY A 170 -19.23 -4.71 9.81
N GLU A 171 -19.81 -4.86 11.00
CA GLU A 171 -19.15 -5.43 12.19
C GLU A 171 -18.51 -6.80 11.93
N GLU A 172 -19.19 -7.69 11.21
CA GLU A 172 -18.68 -9.00 10.79
C GLU A 172 -17.33 -8.88 10.06
N TRP A 173 -17.25 -7.99 9.07
CA TRP A 173 -16.02 -7.79 8.28
C TRP A 173 -14.95 -7.02 9.05
N VAL A 174 -15.32 -6.02 9.86
CA VAL A 174 -14.37 -5.33 10.75
C VAL A 174 -13.68 -6.34 11.66
N ASN A 175 -14.46 -7.24 12.27
CA ASN A 175 -13.95 -8.27 13.16
C ASN A 175 -13.13 -9.35 12.42
N TYR A 176 -13.44 -9.63 11.14
CA TYR A 176 -12.76 -10.63 10.31
C TYR A 176 -11.48 -10.12 9.64
N ILE A 177 -11.37 -8.81 9.38
CA ILE A 177 -10.21 -8.18 8.70
C ILE A 177 -9.12 -7.77 9.70
N ARG A 178 -9.47 -7.27 10.89
CA ARG A 178 -8.45 -6.80 11.85
C ARG A 178 -7.57 -7.95 12.34
N GLY A 179 -6.26 -7.70 12.45
CA GLY A 179 -5.25 -8.68 12.84
C GLY A 179 -4.86 -9.69 11.75
N THR A 180 -5.29 -9.53 10.49
CA THR A 180 -4.95 -10.45 9.39
C THR A 180 -3.54 -10.23 8.82
N HIS A 181 -2.53 -10.09 9.69
CA HIS A 181 -1.15 -9.81 9.31
C HIS A 181 -0.11 -10.46 10.24
N ASP A 182 0.99 -10.94 9.66
CA ASP A 182 2.15 -11.43 10.43
C ASP A 182 3.28 -10.39 10.56
N PHE A 183 3.22 -9.31 9.78
CA PHE A 183 4.15 -8.17 9.74
C PHE A 183 3.52 -7.02 8.97
N PHE A 184 3.96 -5.78 9.20
CA PHE A 184 3.60 -4.63 8.38
C PHE A 184 4.49 -4.61 7.13
N SER A 185 3.89 -4.44 5.95
CA SER A 185 4.62 -4.43 4.68
C SER A 185 4.43 -3.08 3.98
N LEU A 186 5.53 -2.39 3.68
CA LEU A 186 5.54 -1.00 3.22
C LEU A 186 6.37 -0.83 1.93
N ASN A 187 5.80 -0.16 0.95
CA ASN A 187 6.49 0.48 -0.17
C ASN A 187 6.55 1.99 0.07
N HIS A 188 7.71 2.60 -0.15
CA HIS A 188 7.91 4.02 0.09
C HIS A 188 8.99 4.56 -0.85
N TYR A 189 8.69 5.67 -1.55
CA TYR A 189 9.57 6.18 -2.60
C TYR A 189 10.00 7.63 -2.38
N GLY A 190 9.14 8.48 -1.80
CA GLY A 190 9.43 9.89 -1.58
C GLY A 190 8.50 10.58 -0.58
N THR A 191 8.55 11.91 -0.60
CA THR A 191 7.76 12.79 0.28
C THR A 191 7.13 13.93 -0.51
N THR A 192 5.97 14.41 -0.07
CA THR A 192 5.26 15.55 -0.65
C THR A 192 4.90 16.57 0.43
N LEU A 193 4.99 17.87 0.10
CA LEU A 193 4.38 18.93 0.88
C LEU A 193 2.89 18.98 0.57
N THR A 194 2.07 19.03 1.62
CA THR A 194 0.61 18.94 1.55
C THR A 194 -0.05 20.17 2.15
N THR A 195 -1.02 20.73 1.45
CA THR A 195 -1.94 21.75 1.97
C THR A 195 -3.39 21.33 1.88
N SER A 196 -4.24 21.98 2.67
CA SER A 196 -5.69 21.95 2.50
C SER A 196 -6.09 22.60 1.17
N SER A 197 -6.97 21.96 0.38
CA SER A 197 -7.44 22.54 -0.87
C SER A 197 -8.78 21.98 -1.33
N THR A 198 -9.75 22.87 -1.55
CA THR A 198 -11.07 22.54 -2.13
C THR A 198 -11.04 22.45 -3.66
N ASN A 199 -10.07 23.11 -4.30
CA ASN A 199 -9.88 23.17 -5.76
C ASN A 199 -8.70 22.32 -6.24
N GLY A 200 -8.03 21.60 -5.35
CA GLY A 200 -6.86 20.78 -5.66
C GLY A 200 -7.21 19.64 -6.60
N THR A 201 -6.64 19.63 -7.80
CA THR A 201 -6.59 18.45 -8.65
C THR A 201 -5.56 17.48 -8.08
N THR A 202 -5.97 16.70 -7.07
CA THR A 202 -5.18 15.55 -6.62
C THR A 202 -4.99 14.59 -7.79
N LYS A 203 -3.77 14.07 -7.96
CA LYS A 203 -3.55 12.91 -8.81
C LYS A 203 -4.39 11.74 -8.27
N PHE A 204 -4.84 10.87 -9.18
CA PHE A 204 -5.42 9.53 -8.94
C PHE A 204 -6.17 9.32 -7.60
N GLY A 205 -7.51 9.36 -7.62
CA GLY A 205 -8.37 8.81 -6.56
C GLY A 205 -8.44 9.56 -5.21
N LEU A 206 -7.53 10.49 -4.91
CA LEU A 206 -7.47 11.20 -3.63
C LEU A 206 -8.36 12.47 -3.53
N SER A 207 -9.28 12.68 -4.48
CA SER A 207 -10.05 13.94 -4.62
C SER A 207 -10.97 14.27 -3.43
N ASP A 208 -11.30 13.28 -2.61
CA ASP A 208 -12.10 13.44 -1.39
C ASP A 208 -11.26 13.86 -0.18
N ALA A 209 -9.93 13.67 -0.20
CA ALA A 209 -9.05 14.17 0.87
C ALA A 209 -9.06 15.71 0.97
N LYS A 210 -9.42 16.41 -0.12
CA LYS A 210 -9.41 17.89 -0.26
C LYS A 210 -8.06 18.47 0.16
N ILE A 211 -7.05 18.07 -0.61
CA ILE A 211 -5.65 18.43 -0.43
C ILE A 211 -5.00 18.82 -1.75
N LEU A 212 -3.89 19.53 -1.68
CA LEU A 212 -2.94 19.72 -2.78
C LEU A 212 -1.58 19.19 -2.33
N GLN A 213 -0.93 18.40 -3.18
CA GLN A 213 0.42 17.89 -2.98
C GLN A 213 1.39 18.50 -3.99
N GLU A 214 2.55 18.91 -3.51
CA GLU A 214 3.67 19.41 -4.30
C GLU A 214 4.99 18.87 -3.74
N THR A 215 6.09 19.09 -4.46
CA THR A 215 7.45 18.77 -4.01
C THR A 215 8.23 20.06 -3.82
N ASP A 216 9.10 20.15 -2.81
CA ASP A 216 9.98 21.31 -2.66
C ASP A 216 11.22 21.13 -3.56
N PRO A 217 11.48 22.02 -4.54
CA PRO A 217 12.69 21.95 -5.35
C PRO A 217 13.99 22.05 -4.55
N ASN A 218 13.95 22.59 -3.32
CA ASN A 218 15.11 22.67 -2.43
C ASN A 218 15.53 21.31 -1.85
N TRP A 219 14.69 20.26 -1.96
CA TRP A 219 15.04 18.89 -1.60
C TRP A 219 15.85 18.17 -2.69
N ALA A 220 16.02 18.78 -3.87
CA ALA A 220 16.74 18.17 -4.97
C ALA A 220 18.25 18.05 -4.71
N ILE A 221 18.74 16.82 -4.61
CA ILE A 221 20.17 16.49 -4.55
C ILE A 221 20.64 16.18 -5.97
N ASN A 222 21.64 16.92 -6.45
CA ASN A 222 22.15 16.84 -7.83
C ASN A 222 21.06 17.03 -8.93
N GLY A 223 19.97 17.74 -8.61
CA GLY A 223 18.83 17.95 -9.52
C GLY A 223 17.76 16.84 -9.47
N THR A 224 17.92 15.83 -8.61
CA THR A 224 16.94 14.77 -8.38
C THR A 224 16.32 14.92 -6.99
N LEU A 225 14.99 14.84 -6.89
CA LEU A 225 14.25 14.84 -5.62
C LEU A 225 14.57 13.56 -4.82
N ILE A 226 15.11 13.73 -3.61
CA ILE A 226 15.57 12.65 -2.72
C ILE A 226 15.29 13.06 -1.26
N GLU A 227 14.16 12.59 -0.72
CA GLU A 227 13.62 12.95 0.61
C GLU A 227 13.75 11.81 1.65
N PRO A 228 14.98 11.40 2.03
CA PRO A 228 15.22 10.17 2.80
C PRO A 228 14.60 10.18 4.19
N TRP A 229 14.40 11.37 4.76
CA TRP A 229 13.82 11.57 6.09
C TRP A 229 12.34 11.14 6.14
N GLY A 230 11.62 11.16 5.00
CA GLY A 230 10.25 10.68 4.90
C GLY A 230 10.10 9.21 5.31
N LEU A 231 11.10 8.37 4.99
CA LEU A 231 11.10 6.95 5.39
C LEU A 231 11.17 6.81 6.91
N ARG A 232 12.01 7.61 7.58
CA ARG A 232 12.09 7.64 9.04
C ARG A 232 10.79 8.17 9.66
N THR A 233 10.21 9.23 9.09
CA THR A 233 8.95 9.80 9.60
C THR A 233 7.80 8.80 9.48
N ILE A 234 7.61 8.14 8.33
CA ILE A 234 6.52 7.19 8.15
C ILE A 234 6.71 5.91 8.98
N LEU A 235 7.96 5.45 9.20
CA LEU A 235 8.24 4.34 10.12
C LEU A 235 7.87 4.68 11.57
N ASN A 236 8.17 5.91 12.02
CA ASN A 236 7.71 6.38 13.32
C ASN A 236 6.18 6.49 13.38
N TRP A 237 5.54 6.99 12.33
CA TRP A 237 4.07 7.04 12.28
C TRP A 237 3.44 5.65 12.37
N VAL A 238 3.92 4.67 11.59
CA VAL A 238 3.49 3.27 11.67
C VAL A 238 3.74 2.66 13.05
N LYS A 239 4.86 3.03 13.70
CA LYS A 239 5.19 2.57 15.05
C LYS A 239 4.21 3.10 16.11
N GLU A 240 3.86 4.38 16.08
CA GLU A 240 2.93 4.96 17.07
C GLU A 240 1.47 4.59 16.77
N GLU A 241 1.04 4.55 15.50
CA GLU A 241 -0.35 4.26 15.10
C GLU A 241 -0.71 2.77 15.24
N TYR A 242 0.23 1.85 14.98
CA TYR A 242 -0.02 0.39 14.91
C TYR A 242 0.78 -0.43 15.94
N ASN A 243 1.24 0.20 17.03
CA ASN A 243 1.93 -0.47 18.15
C ASN A 243 3.22 -1.21 17.75
N ASN A 244 4.11 -0.50 17.04
CA ASN A 244 5.47 -0.94 16.63
C ASN A 244 5.53 -2.33 15.98
N PRO A 245 4.73 -2.60 14.93
CA PRO A 245 4.71 -3.91 14.29
C PRO A 245 6.06 -4.18 13.60
N PRO A 246 6.47 -5.44 13.41
CA PRO A 246 7.61 -5.77 12.57
C PRO A 246 7.39 -5.27 11.13
N VAL A 247 8.21 -4.34 10.64
CA VAL A 247 8.08 -3.72 9.31
C VAL A 247 9.04 -4.34 8.30
N MET A 248 8.53 -4.79 7.17
CA MET A 248 9.29 -5.12 5.97
C MET A 248 9.16 -3.97 4.97
N ILE A 249 10.27 -3.38 4.55
CA ILE A 249 10.29 -2.48 3.39
C ILE A 249 10.36 -3.35 2.14
N ASN A 250 9.28 -3.41 1.37
CA ASN A 250 9.17 -4.30 0.22
C ASN A 250 9.61 -3.64 -1.08
N GLU A 251 9.41 -2.33 -1.22
CA GLU A 251 9.95 -1.53 -2.30
C GLU A 251 10.42 -0.16 -1.80
N ASN A 252 11.62 0.22 -2.25
CA ASN A 252 12.20 1.56 -2.12
C ASN A 252 13.26 1.69 -3.21
N GLY A 253 13.30 2.80 -3.95
CA GLY A 253 14.19 2.94 -5.09
C GLY A 253 14.03 4.26 -5.85
N LEU A 254 14.90 4.44 -6.86
CA LEU A 254 14.92 5.65 -7.69
C LEU A 254 14.88 5.29 -9.18
N TRP A 255 13.82 5.75 -9.85
CA TRP A 255 13.74 5.75 -11.30
C TRP A 255 14.61 6.88 -11.88
N GLU A 256 15.32 6.62 -12.98
CA GLU A 256 16.12 7.61 -13.70
C GLU A 256 16.00 7.35 -15.21
N THR A 257 15.95 8.39 -16.03
CA THR A 257 15.97 8.28 -17.51
C THR A 257 17.38 8.08 -18.08
N SER A 258 18.41 8.23 -17.25
CA SER A 258 19.80 7.97 -17.65
C SER A 258 20.02 6.48 -17.87
N LYS A 259 20.69 6.14 -18.97
CA LYS A 259 21.08 4.76 -19.33
C LYS A 259 22.55 4.48 -19.02
N GLU A 260 23.18 5.35 -18.24
CA GLU A 260 24.55 5.18 -17.78
C GLU A 260 24.62 4.21 -16.61
N LEU A 261 25.61 3.31 -16.63
CA LEU A 261 25.89 2.39 -15.52
C LEU A 261 26.52 3.08 -14.29
N GLN A 262 26.69 4.41 -14.32
CA GLN A 262 27.22 5.23 -13.23
C GLN A 262 26.11 6.10 -12.64
N ASP A 263 25.13 5.44 -12.02
CA ASP A 263 23.91 6.00 -11.45
C ASP A 263 24.16 6.67 -10.09
N ASN A 264 24.97 7.73 -10.10
CA ASN A 264 25.39 8.45 -8.88
C ASN A 264 24.21 8.97 -8.04
N ASN A 265 23.06 9.29 -8.65
CA ASN A 265 21.86 9.71 -7.91
C ASN A 265 21.21 8.51 -7.22
N ARG A 266 21.01 7.38 -7.91
CA ARG A 266 20.53 6.13 -7.29
C ARG A 266 21.45 5.62 -6.17
N ILE A 267 22.77 5.71 -6.35
CA ILE A 267 23.76 5.42 -5.29
C ILE A 267 23.57 6.36 -4.09
N THR A 268 23.29 7.64 -4.33
CA THR A 268 23.06 8.65 -3.28
C THR A 268 21.73 8.42 -2.57
N TYR A 269 20.66 8.13 -3.32
CA TYR A 269 19.34 7.76 -2.82
C TYR A 269 19.44 6.60 -1.83
N TYR A 270 19.99 5.45 -2.25
CA TYR A 270 20.08 4.28 -1.38
C TYR A 270 20.93 4.55 -0.13
N LYS A 271 22.06 5.27 -0.24
CA LYS A 271 22.87 5.64 0.93
C LYS A 271 22.08 6.47 1.95
N LEU A 272 21.29 7.43 1.48
CA LEU A 272 20.55 8.33 2.35
C LEU A 272 19.31 7.66 2.96
N TYR A 273 18.53 6.93 2.16
CA TYR A 273 17.36 6.19 2.65
C TYR A 273 17.75 5.07 3.63
N LEU A 274 18.82 4.31 3.36
CA LEU A 274 19.32 3.30 4.30
C LEU A 274 19.90 3.93 5.58
N ASN A 275 20.45 5.15 5.50
CA ASN A 275 20.90 5.88 6.68
C ASN A 275 19.71 6.28 7.58
N GLU A 276 18.64 6.84 7.02
CA GLU A 276 17.43 7.18 7.80
C GLU A 276 16.68 5.95 8.30
N LEU A 277 16.67 4.85 7.55
CA LEU A 277 16.20 3.53 8.00
C LEU A 277 16.99 3.03 9.22
N LEU A 278 18.32 3.13 9.18
CA LEU A 278 19.18 2.77 10.31
C LEU A 278 18.95 3.67 11.53
N LYS A 279 18.62 4.95 11.36
CA LYS A 279 18.24 5.81 12.49
C LYS A 279 16.87 5.43 13.05
N ALA A 280 15.88 5.14 12.21
CA ALA A 280 14.58 4.64 12.67
C ALA A 280 14.72 3.38 13.55
N ILE A 281 15.63 2.47 13.18
CA ILE A 281 15.95 1.26 13.96
C ILE A 281 16.70 1.60 15.26
N ASN A 282 17.84 2.30 15.15
CA ASN A 282 18.81 2.42 16.25
C ASN A 282 18.58 3.62 17.20
N GLU A 283 17.90 4.68 16.73
CA GLU A 283 17.59 5.88 17.51
C GLU A 283 16.13 5.86 17.98
N ASP A 284 15.19 5.50 17.10
CA ASP A 284 13.74 5.62 17.37
C ASP A 284 13.07 4.32 17.84
N ASN A 285 13.79 3.20 17.78
CA ASN A 285 13.32 1.85 18.14
C ASN A 285 12.16 1.33 17.26
N CYS A 286 12.16 1.67 15.97
CA CYS A 286 11.25 1.06 14.98
C CYS A 286 11.69 -0.38 14.66
N THR A 287 10.76 -1.34 14.75
CA THR A 287 11.05 -2.75 14.50
C THR A 287 11.10 -3.06 13.00
N VAL A 288 12.22 -2.79 12.32
CA VAL A 288 12.39 -3.18 10.91
C VAL A 288 13.01 -4.58 10.81
N ILE A 289 12.40 -5.46 10.02
CA ILE A 289 12.80 -6.87 9.84
C ILE A 289 13.38 -7.20 8.46
N GLY A 290 13.32 -6.27 7.50
CA GLY A 290 13.95 -6.45 6.20
C GLY A 290 13.70 -5.29 5.23
N TYR A 291 14.43 -5.31 4.13
CA TYR A 291 14.42 -4.30 3.08
C TYR A 291 14.72 -4.94 1.73
N THR A 292 13.88 -4.67 0.72
CA THR A 292 14.13 -5.05 -0.67
C THR A 292 14.08 -3.81 -1.58
N ALA A 293 15.13 -3.66 -2.40
CA ALA A 293 15.28 -2.55 -3.32
C ALA A 293 14.39 -2.73 -4.56
N TRP A 294 13.70 -1.67 -4.98
CA TRP A 294 13.02 -1.63 -6.28
C TRP A 294 13.93 -0.99 -7.33
N SER A 295 14.41 -1.72 -8.34
CA SER A 295 14.18 -3.12 -8.67
C SER A 295 15.51 -3.84 -8.94
N LEU A 296 15.47 -5.18 -9.01
CA LEU A 296 16.65 -6.03 -9.25
C LEU A 296 17.29 -5.78 -10.63
N ILE A 297 16.47 -5.41 -11.61
CA ILE A 297 16.82 -5.10 -13.00
C ILE A 297 15.78 -4.09 -13.52
N ASP A 298 16.09 -3.36 -14.59
CA ASP A 298 15.10 -2.53 -15.30
C ASP A 298 13.89 -3.38 -15.74
N THR A 299 12.68 -2.88 -15.51
CA THR A 299 11.42 -3.58 -15.84
C THR A 299 10.48 -2.72 -16.69
N LEU A 300 9.27 -3.25 -16.97
CA LEU A 300 8.19 -2.49 -17.62
C LEU A 300 7.44 -1.69 -16.55
N GLU A 301 7.77 -0.41 -16.42
CA GLU A 301 7.22 0.53 -15.43
C GLU A 301 5.80 0.98 -15.83
N TRP A 302 4.84 0.06 -15.69
CA TRP A 302 3.41 0.26 -15.93
C TRP A 302 3.12 0.98 -17.27
N ALA A 303 2.46 2.15 -17.22
CA ALA A 303 2.12 2.95 -18.39
C ALA A 303 3.26 3.84 -18.90
N ALA A 304 4.37 3.98 -18.17
CA ALA A 304 5.60 4.62 -18.67
C ALA A 304 6.38 3.66 -19.59
N GLY A 305 6.29 2.36 -19.36
CA GLY A 305 6.92 1.34 -20.18
C GLY A 305 8.41 1.18 -19.86
N TYR A 306 9.29 1.48 -20.81
CA TYR A 306 10.76 1.35 -20.65
C TYR A 306 11.50 2.69 -20.85
N SER A 307 10.83 3.80 -20.53
CA SER A 307 11.25 5.18 -20.88
C SER A 307 12.23 5.80 -19.90
#